data_AF-A0A535D6L5-F1
#
_entry.id   AF-A0A535D6L5-F1
#
_cell.length_a   1.000
_cell.length_b   1.000
_cell.length_c   1.000
_cell.angle_alpha   90.00
_cell.angle_beta   90.00
_cell.angle_gamma   90.00
#
_symmetry.space_group_name_H-M   'P 1'
#
loop_
_entity.id
_entity.type
_entity.pdbx_description
1 polymer ?
#
loop_
_entity_poly.entity_id
_entity_poly.type
_entity_poly.pdbx_seq_one_letter_code
_entity_poly.pdbx_strand_id
1 'polypeptide(L)'
;MSARAFLCLLLVAAACGGNALASPTPAPSPLPAAELKYRVMDAGGRVEFCDPDYYPIARADEDQLAKARIGDIQKDAETYAAITARVGTDVLTVYREWKALNALRLTPLSTTAPASWSFAYRSTGKNAGPSPAPKQGPFFQVEGSVNVNGKVDITKNVTAGAVPCPICLAMDTRIATPRGDVLVQDLRVGDVVWTLEASGERVAAPLIEVGKTPVPNTHEVVLLALADGRAVRASPGHPTADGRSIGDLRIGDELDRTRVVQAGRVPYT
;
A
#
# COMPACT_ATOMS: atom_id res chain seq x y z
N MET A 1 10.03 101.05 -19.19
CA MET A 1 10.76 100.53 -20.36
C MET A 1 11.39 99.20 -19.98
N SER A 2 11.22 98.22 -20.86
CA SER A 2 11.57 96.78 -20.82
C SER A 2 12.92 96.43 -20.17
N ALA A 3 13.23 95.22 -19.72
CA ALA A 3 12.83 93.91 -20.22
C ALA A 3 13.18 92.76 -19.24
N ARG A 4 12.27 91.78 -19.21
CA ARG A 4 12.45 90.31 -19.33
C ARG A 4 13.28 89.51 -18.31
N ALA A 5 12.53 88.67 -17.59
CA ALA A 5 12.89 87.45 -16.90
C ALA A 5 13.59 86.40 -17.78
N PHE A 6 14.45 85.58 -17.15
CA PHE A 6 14.49 84.13 -17.37
C PHE A 6 14.97 83.43 -16.08
N LEU A 7 14.09 82.62 -15.51
CA LEU A 7 14.29 81.77 -14.34
C LEU A 7 14.77 80.40 -14.87
N CYS A 8 16.01 80.00 -14.56
CA CYS A 8 16.49 78.63 -14.80
C CYS A 8 16.70 77.95 -13.45
N LEU A 9 15.71 77.15 -13.07
CA LEU A 9 15.72 76.28 -11.91
C LEU A 9 16.47 74.97 -12.27
N LEU A 10 17.71 74.80 -11.80
CA LEU A 10 18.45 73.54 -11.91
C LEU A 10 18.19 72.71 -10.66
N LEU A 11 17.30 71.72 -10.77
CA LEU A 11 17.15 70.66 -9.78
C LEU A 11 18.35 69.70 -9.87
N VAL A 12 19.18 69.68 -8.83
CA VAL A 12 20.20 68.65 -8.62
C VAL A 12 19.54 67.52 -7.82
N ALA A 13 19.17 66.43 -8.49
CA ALA A 13 18.74 65.20 -7.83
C ALA A 13 19.98 64.47 -7.29
N ALA A 14 20.22 64.57 -5.98
CA ALA A 14 21.18 63.74 -5.28
C ALA A 14 20.61 62.31 -5.16
N ALA A 15 21.02 61.42 -6.06
CA ALA A 15 20.73 60.00 -5.98
C ALA A 15 21.59 59.37 -4.87
N CYS A 16 21.04 59.22 -3.68
CA CYS A 16 21.61 58.35 -2.65
C CYS A 16 21.51 56.90 -3.14
N GLY A 17 22.60 56.38 -3.71
CA GLY A 17 22.77 54.96 -4.00
C GLY A 17 22.82 54.15 -2.71
N GLY A 18 21.65 53.79 -2.20
CA GLY A 18 21.52 52.77 -1.17
C GLY A 18 21.74 51.41 -1.83
N ASN A 19 22.91 50.80 -1.57
CA ASN A 19 23.09 49.37 -1.77
C ASN A 19 22.11 48.65 -0.83
N ALA A 20 20.91 48.35 -1.34
CA ALA A 20 20.04 47.35 -0.75
C ALA A 20 20.80 46.03 -0.82
N LEU A 21 21.42 45.64 0.30
CA LEU A 21 21.86 44.27 0.52
C LEU A 21 20.64 43.39 0.24
N ALA A 22 20.69 42.63 -0.85
CA ALA A 22 19.68 41.63 -1.15
C ALA A 22 19.57 40.72 0.07
N SER A 23 18.42 40.72 0.73
CA SER A 23 18.10 39.75 1.77
C SER A 23 18.38 38.35 1.19
N PRO A 24 19.07 37.46 1.91
CA PRO A 24 19.30 36.11 1.42
C PRO A 24 17.93 35.48 1.11
N THR A 25 17.72 35.09 -0.15
CA THR A 25 16.56 34.31 -0.56
C THR A 25 16.49 33.11 0.40
N PRO A 26 15.34 32.87 1.08
CA PRO A 26 15.20 31.70 1.92
C PRO A 26 15.59 30.47 1.10
N ALA A 27 16.51 29.66 1.62
CA ALA A 27 16.80 28.38 1.02
C ALA A 27 15.46 27.63 0.85
N PRO A 28 15.22 26.99 -0.30
CA PRO A 28 13.97 26.27 -0.53
C PRO A 28 13.76 25.31 0.64
N SER A 29 12.59 25.43 1.29
CA SER A 29 12.24 24.54 2.37
C SER A 29 12.10 23.12 1.82
N PRO A 30 12.56 22.09 2.56
CA PRO A 30 12.33 20.70 2.18
C PRO A 30 10.90 20.43 1.80
N LEU A 31 10.69 19.63 0.75
CA LEU A 31 9.34 19.17 0.46
C LEU A 31 8.82 18.32 1.63
N PRO A 32 7.53 18.48 1.98
CA PRO A 32 6.84 17.60 2.91
C PRO A 32 7.07 16.12 2.62
N ALA A 33 7.10 15.28 3.65
CA ALA A 33 7.28 13.84 3.49
C ALA A 33 6.21 13.21 2.57
N ALA A 34 4.96 13.65 2.67
CA ALA A 34 3.87 13.20 1.80
C ALA A 34 4.12 13.57 0.32
N GLU A 35 4.63 14.78 0.07
CA GLU A 35 4.97 15.25 -1.28
C GLU A 35 6.15 14.46 -1.86
N LEU A 36 7.20 14.20 -1.07
CA LEU A 36 8.32 13.34 -1.49
C LEU A 36 7.83 11.94 -1.90
N LYS A 37 6.93 11.35 -1.10
CA LYS A 37 6.31 10.05 -1.41
C LYS A 37 5.48 10.10 -2.69
N TYR A 38 4.76 11.18 -2.95
CA TYR A 38 4.07 11.37 -4.22
C TYR A 38 5.04 11.44 -5.40
N ARG A 39 6.15 12.17 -5.29
CA ARG A 39 7.19 12.20 -6.35
C ARG A 39 7.73 10.81 -6.65
N VAL A 40 7.98 10.01 -5.61
CA VAL A 40 8.41 8.61 -5.76
C VAL A 40 7.37 7.78 -6.51
N MET A 41 6.08 7.86 -6.11
CA MET A 41 5.02 7.13 -6.80
C MET A 41 4.76 7.62 -8.23
N ASP A 42 4.96 8.89 -8.53
CA ASP A 42 4.86 9.43 -9.90
C ASP A 42 5.94 8.86 -10.81
N ALA A 43 7.16 8.74 -10.30
CA ALA A 43 8.29 8.21 -11.05
C ALA A 43 8.19 6.67 -11.21
N GLY A 44 7.88 5.96 -10.13
CA GLY A 44 7.96 4.50 -10.01
C GLY A 44 6.64 3.73 -10.10
N GLY A 45 5.50 4.42 -10.10
CA GLY A 45 4.18 3.82 -9.97
C GLY A 45 3.69 3.76 -8.52
N ARG A 46 2.37 3.64 -8.35
CA ARG A 46 1.70 3.64 -7.04
C ARG A 46 2.14 2.43 -6.23
N VAL A 47 2.37 2.61 -4.93
CA VAL A 47 2.75 1.52 -4.04
C VAL A 47 1.69 0.41 -4.00
N GLU A 48 2.15 -0.83 -4.11
CA GLU A 48 1.43 -2.05 -3.81
C GLU A 48 1.72 -2.45 -2.36
N PHE A 49 0.67 -2.74 -1.60
CA PHE A 49 0.76 -3.09 -0.20
C PHE A 49 -0.46 -3.89 0.24
N CYS A 50 -0.32 -4.58 1.37
CA CYS A 50 -1.43 -5.27 2.00
C CYS A 50 -2.30 -4.26 2.72
N ASP A 51 -3.33 -3.80 2.02
CA ASP A 51 -4.29 -2.86 2.59
C ASP A 51 -4.94 -3.47 3.83
N PRO A 52 -4.80 -2.87 5.03
CA PRO A 52 -5.29 -3.44 6.28
C PRO A 52 -6.81 -3.59 6.34
N ASP A 53 -7.55 -2.91 5.46
CA ASP A 53 -9.01 -3.05 5.37
C ASP A 53 -9.42 -4.24 4.47
N TYR A 54 -8.48 -4.74 3.67
CA TYR A 54 -8.68 -5.84 2.71
C TYR A 54 -7.91 -7.12 3.07
N TYR A 55 -6.79 -7.02 3.77
CA TYR A 55 -5.92 -8.15 4.11
C TYR A 55 -5.68 -8.29 5.62
N PRO A 56 -5.61 -9.53 6.14
CA PRO A 56 -5.91 -10.80 5.44
C PRO A 56 -7.38 -10.97 5.08
N ILE A 57 -8.21 -10.04 5.53
CA ILE A 57 -9.66 -10.15 5.64
C ILE A 57 -10.29 -8.90 5.04
N ALA A 58 -11.02 -9.07 3.95
CA ALA A 58 -11.77 -7.97 3.34
C ALA A 58 -13.03 -7.67 4.13
N ARG A 59 -13.18 -6.40 4.53
CA ARG A 59 -14.37 -5.88 5.21
C ARG A 59 -15.16 -4.98 4.27
N ALA A 60 -16.48 -5.06 4.33
CA ALA A 60 -17.37 -4.22 3.51
C ALA A 60 -17.68 -2.86 4.15
N ASP A 61 -16.82 -2.37 5.06
CA ASP A 61 -17.04 -1.19 5.90
C ASP A 61 -16.02 -0.06 5.63
N GLU A 62 -15.30 -0.09 4.50
CA GLU A 62 -14.23 0.89 4.20
C GLU A 62 -14.74 2.35 4.26
N ASP A 63 -15.94 2.63 3.76
CA ASP A 63 -16.58 3.96 3.87
C ASP A 63 -16.79 4.41 5.33
N GLN A 64 -17.16 3.48 6.22
CA GLN A 64 -17.35 3.76 7.63
C GLN A 64 -16.01 3.96 8.32
N LEU A 65 -15.00 3.15 7.98
CA LEU A 65 -13.63 3.30 8.48
C LEU A 65 -13.03 4.64 8.04
N ALA A 66 -13.22 5.04 6.79
CA ALA A 66 -12.77 6.33 6.26
C ALA A 66 -13.36 7.49 7.07
N LYS A 67 -14.68 7.47 7.30
CA LYS A 67 -15.38 8.48 8.13
C LYS A 67 -14.91 8.47 9.58
N ALA A 68 -14.65 7.30 10.16
CA ALA A 68 -14.14 7.19 11.53
C ALA A 68 -12.70 7.69 11.67
N ARG A 69 -11.87 7.53 10.62
CA ARG A 69 -10.45 7.88 10.62
C ARG A 69 -10.15 9.30 10.16
N ILE A 70 -11.04 9.96 9.41
CA ILE A 70 -10.73 11.26 8.79
C ILE A 70 -10.27 12.32 9.79
N GLY A 71 -10.85 12.32 11.00
CA GLY A 71 -10.43 13.24 12.07
C GLY A 71 -9.02 12.98 12.58
N ASP A 72 -8.55 11.73 12.59
CA ASP A 72 -7.16 11.39 12.93
C ASP A 72 -6.21 11.79 11.80
N ILE A 73 -6.60 11.60 10.54
CA ILE A 73 -5.81 11.99 9.37
C ILE A 73 -5.60 13.52 9.35
N GLN A 74 -6.64 14.29 9.64
CA GLN A 74 -6.60 15.75 9.68
C GLN A 74 -5.65 16.32 10.76
N LYS A 75 -5.30 15.55 11.80
CA LYS A 75 -4.30 15.98 12.81
C LYS A 75 -2.90 16.11 12.22
N ASP A 76 -2.58 15.33 11.18
CA ASP A 76 -1.41 15.55 10.34
C ASP A 76 -1.78 16.50 9.21
N ALA A 77 -1.76 17.80 9.53
CA ALA A 77 -2.22 18.85 8.62
C ALA A 77 -1.41 18.91 7.32
N GLU A 78 -0.12 18.59 7.37
CA GLU A 78 0.79 18.62 6.23
C GLU A 78 0.49 17.47 5.25
N THR A 79 0.35 16.24 5.77
CA THR A 79 -0.05 15.09 4.95
C THR A 79 -1.46 15.26 4.40
N TYR A 80 -2.42 15.74 5.20
CA TYR A 80 -3.79 15.97 4.74
C TYR A 80 -3.86 17.04 3.64
N ALA A 81 -3.11 18.14 3.77
CA ALA A 81 -3.04 19.16 2.75
C ALA A 81 -2.43 18.62 1.45
N ALA A 82 -1.36 17.83 1.51
CA ALA A 82 -0.74 17.22 0.33
C ALA A 82 -1.69 16.25 -0.39
N ILE A 83 -2.41 15.40 0.36
CA ILE A 83 -3.39 14.48 -0.22
C ILE A 83 -4.52 15.27 -0.89
N THR A 84 -5.14 16.20 -0.17
CA THR A 84 -6.32 16.93 -0.68
C THR A 84 -5.99 17.85 -1.86
N ALA A 85 -4.78 18.42 -1.90
CA ALA A 85 -4.29 19.13 -3.07
C ALA A 85 -4.19 18.24 -4.31
N ARG A 86 -3.97 16.94 -4.14
CA ARG A 86 -3.76 15.99 -5.23
C ARG A 86 -5.03 15.29 -5.70
N VAL A 87 -5.89 14.88 -4.77
CA VAL A 87 -7.08 14.05 -5.09
C VAL A 87 -8.41 14.70 -4.70
N GLY A 88 -8.39 15.92 -4.17
CA GLY A 88 -9.58 16.59 -3.65
C GLY A 88 -9.97 16.13 -2.25
N THR A 89 -11.19 16.46 -1.82
CA THR A 89 -11.64 16.32 -0.43
C THR A 89 -12.60 15.15 -0.20
N ASP A 90 -12.78 14.27 -1.18
CA ASP A 90 -13.58 13.05 -1.00
C ASP A 90 -12.96 12.16 0.09
N VAL A 91 -13.73 11.90 1.15
CA VAL A 91 -13.24 11.27 2.39
C VAL A 91 -12.67 9.88 2.14
N LEU A 92 -13.32 9.07 1.29
CA LEU A 92 -12.87 7.73 0.97
C LEU A 92 -11.57 7.75 0.16
N THR A 93 -11.49 8.64 -0.84
CA THR A 93 -10.29 8.82 -1.66
C THR A 93 -9.11 9.31 -0.82
N VAL A 94 -9.32 10.29 0.06
CA VAL A 94 -8.30 10.78 1.00
C VAL A 94 -7.81 9.65 1.90
N TYR A 95 -8.71 8.82 2.43
CA TYR A 95 -8.34 7.69 3.28
C TYR A 95 -7.50 6.64 2.53
N ARG A 96 -7.87 6.30 1.30
CA ARG A 96 -7.11 5.36 0.45
C ARG A 96 -5.72 5.87 0.08
N GLU A 97 -5.59 7.18 -0.14
CA GLU A 97 -4.30 7.83 -0.40
C GLU A 97 -3.44 7.89 0.86
N TRP A 98 -4.03 8.22 2.01
CA TRP A 98 -3.34 8.20 3.29
C TRP A 98 -2.75 6.81 3.61
N LYS A 99 -3.52 5.73 3.39
CA LYS A 99 -3.02 4.35 3.53
C LYS A 99 -1.82 4.07 2.63
N ALA A 100 -1.89 4.48 1.36
CA ALA A 100 -0.81 4.28 0.40
C ALA A 100 0.46 5.06 0.78
N LEU A 101 0.33 6.34 1.15
CA LEU A 101 1.46 7.13 1.63
C LEU A 101 2.10 6.49 2.87
N ASN A 102 1.32 5.95 3.80
CA ASN A 102 1.87 5.25 4.99
C ASN A 102 2.56 3.92 4.64
N ALA A 103 2.12 3.23 3.60
CA ALA A 103 2.76 2.01 3.13
C ALA A 103 4.14 2.27 2.48
N LEU A 104 4.30 3.40 1.79
CA LEU A 104 5.57 3.78 1.17
C LEU A 104 6.55 4.31 2.23
N ARG A 105 7.63 3.56 2.46
CA ARG A 105 8.70 3.94 3.39
C ARG A 105 9.83 4.68 2.67
N LEU A 106 10.25 5.79 3.25
CA LEU A 106 11.45 6.53 2.87
C LEU A 106 12.46 6.41 4.01
N THR A 107 13.63 5.85 3.73
CA THR A 107 14.69 5.65 4.73
C THR A 107 15.76 6.73 4.55
N PRO A 108 16.04 7.57 5.55
CA PRO A 108 17.05 8.62 5.40
C PRO A 108 18.43 8.01 5.13
N LEU A 109 19.15 8.54 4.14
CA LEU A 109 20.51 8.11 3.80
C LEU A 109 21.57 8.68 4.77
N SER A 110 21.20 9.69 5.56
CA SER A 110 22.01 10.26 6.64
C SER A 110 21.13 10.50 7.86
N THR A 111 21.62 10.16 9.04
CA THR A 111 20.89 10.31 10.31
C THR A 111 21.13 11.67 10.97
N THR A 112 22.14 12.43 10.53
CA THR A 112 22.52 13.71 11.13
C THR A 112 21.98 14.91 10.37
N ALA A 113 21.87 14.81 9.05
CA ALA A 113 21.29 15.83 8.17
C ALA A 113 20.70 15.15 6.91
N PRO A 114 19.48 14.59 6.97
CA PRO A 114 18.90 13.89 5.85
C PRO A 114 18.55 14.88 4.71
N ALA A 115 19.37 14.87 3.66
CA ALA A 115 19.09 15.57 2.40
C ALA A 115 18.50 14.64 1.32
N SER A 116 18.54 13.33 1.56
CA SER A 116 18.04 12.30 0.66
C SER A 116 17.57 11.07 1.42
N TRP A 117 16.61 10.36 0.84
CA TRP A 117 16.05 9.12 1.36
C TRP A 117 16.10 8.04 0.28
N SER A 118 16.42 6.81 0.67
CA SER A 118 16.23 5.64 -0.18
C SER A 118 14.82 5.09 -0.06
N PHE A 119 14.38 4.40 -1.10
CA PHE A 119 13.13 3.64 -1.11
C PHE A 119 13.33 2.32 -1.84
N ALA A 120 12.54 1.32 -1.43
CA ALA A 120 12.42 0.03 -2.08
C ALA A 120 10.99 -0.48 -1.85
N TYR A 121 10.22 -0.69 -2.91
CA TYR A 121 8.82 -1.09 -2.80
C TYR A 121 8.33 -1.86 -4.03
N ARG A 122 7.24 -2.60 -3.86
CA ARG A 122 6.46 -3.15 -4.98
C ARG A 122 5.52 -2.06 -5.50
N SER A 123 5.48 -1.82 -6.79
CA SER A 123 4.52 -0.89 -7.39
C SER A 123 3.50 -1.61 -8.25
N THR A 124 2.28 -1.08 -8.24
CA THR A 124 1.34 -1.23 -9.36
C THR A 124 1.73 -0.24 -10.45
N GLY A 125 1.58 -0.61 -11.73
CA GLY A 125 1.98 0.23 -12.87
C GLY A 125 1.51 1.70 -12.78
N LYS A 126 2.15 2.59 -13.54
CA LYS A 126 2.03 4.06 -13.39
C LYS A 126 0.62 4.65 -13.45
N ASN A 127 -0.33 3.94 -14.04
CA ASN A 127 -1.73 4.39 -14.19
C ASN A 127 -2.69 3.78 -13.15
N ALA A 128 -2.17 3.05 -12.15
CA ALA A 128 -3.00 2.45 -11.12
C ALA A 128 -3.50 3.53 -10.14
N GLY A 129 -4.80 3.79 -10.17
CA GLY A 129 -5.47 4.68 -9.21
C GLY A 129 -5.62 4.05 -7.81
N PRO A 130 -6.29 4.77 -6.89
CA PRO A 130 -6.69 4.25 -5.59
C PRO A 130 -7.83 3.22 -5.74
N SER A 131 -7.51 2.04 -6.27
CA SER A 131 -8.41 0.89 -6.30
C SER A 131 -8.22 0.06 -5.03
N PRO A 132 -9.31 -0.50 -4.48
CA PRO A 132 -9.25 -1.58 -3.50
C PRO A 132 -8.31 -2.71 -3.93
N ALA A 133 -7.70 -3.38 -2.95
CA ALA A 133 -7.05 -4.66 -3.17
C ALA A 133 -8.08 -5.81 -3.20
N PRO A 134 -7.80 -6.98 -3.82
CA PRO A 134 -6.57 -7.34 -4.51
C PRO A 134 -6.41 -6.58 -5.83
N LYS A 135 -5.22 -6.01 -6.05
CA LYS A 135 -4.90 -5.44 -7.36
C LYS A 135 -4.41 -6.56 -8.28
N GLN A 136 -4.71 -6.43 -9.56
CA GLN A 136 -4.24 -7.37 -10.59
C GLN A 136 -3.10 -6.68 -11.37
N GLY A 137 -2.10 -7.47 -11.77
CA GLY A 137 -0.83 -6.98 -12.32
C GLY A 137 -0.95 -6.17 -13.63
N PRO A 138 0.18 -5.68 -14.17
CA PRO A 138 1.56 -6.03 -13.79
C PRO A 138 2.08 -5.28 -12.55
N PHE A 139 2.98 -5.95 -11.82
CA PHE A 139 3.70 -5.38 -10.66
C PHE A 139 5.19 -5.23 -10.97
N PHE A 140 5.83 -4.28 -10.29
CA PHE A 140 7.26 -3.99 -10.45
C PHE A 140 7.97 -3.89 -9.11
N GLN A 141 9.23 -4.31 -9.06
CA GLN A 141 10.15 -3.98 -7.98
C GLN A 141 10.82 -2.64 -8.31
N VAL A 142 10.59 -1.63 -7.47
CA VAL A 142 11.14 -0.29 -7.66
C VAL A 142 12.06 0.07 -6.51
N GLU A 143 13.28 0.48 -6.83
CA GLU A 143 14.29 0.92 -5.86
C GLU A 143 14.97 2.20 -6.37
N GLY A 144 15.39 3.06 -5.44
CA GLY A 144 16.01 4.32 -5.78
C GLY A 144 16.16 5.26 -4.59
N SER A 145 16.32 6.55 -4.90
CA SER A 145 16.38 7.60 -3.89
C SER A 145 15.60 8.85 -4.32
N VAL A 146 15.16 9.62 -3.33
CA VAL A 146 14.54 10.93 -3.51
C VAL A 146 15.28 11.95 -2.65
N ASN A 147 15.60 13.11 -3.21
CA ASN A 147 16.25 14.19 -2.46
C ASN A 147 15.23 15.14 -1.83
N VAL A 148 15.73 16.07 -1.02
CA VAL A 148 14.96 17.10 -0.29
C VAL A 148 14.08 18.00 -1.16
N ASN A 149 14.40 18.11 -2.45
CA ASN A 149 13.64 18.89 -3.44
C ASN A 149 12.68 18.02 -4.25
N GLY A 150 12.55 16.72 -3.95
CA GLY A 150 11.69 15.79 -4.66
C GLY A 150 12.25 15.24 -5.97
N LYS A 151 13.54 15.44 -6.27
CA LYS A 151 14.18 14.78 -7.43
C LYS A 151 14.32 13.29 -7.12
N VAL A 152 13.72 12.45 -7.96
CA VAL A 152 13.75 10.99 -7.83
C VAL A 152 14.75 10.40 -8.82
N ASP A 153 15.65 9.56 -8.31
CA ASP A 153 16.60 8.77 -9.09
C ASP A 153 16.28 7.28 -8.89
N ILE A 154 15.66 6.65 -9.89
CA ILE A 154 15.33 5.21 -9.89
C ILE A 154 16.56 4.41 -10.33
N THR A 155 17.00 3.48 -9.49
CA THR A 155 18.14 2.58 -9.77
C THR A 155 17.68 1.18 -10.17
N LYS A 156 16.44 0.80 -9.86
CA LYS A 156 15.85 -0.49 -10.26
C LYS A 156 14.38 -0.32 -10.58
N ASN A 157 13.96 -0.89 -11.70
CA ASN A 157 12.55 -1.05 -12.07
C ASN A 157 12.42 -2.30 -12.94
N VAL A 158 12.01 -3.41 -12.33
CA VAL A 158 11.93 -4.72 -13.00
C VAL A 158 10.61 -5.39 -12.67
N THR A 159 10.10 -6.23 -13.57
CA THR A 159 8.87 -7.01 -13.33
C THR A 159 8.98 -7.83 -12.05
N ALA A 160 7.87 -7.89 -11.31
CA ALA A 160 7.76 -8.53 -10.02
C ALA A 160 6.40 -9.22 -9.85
N GLY A 161 6.30 -10.09 -8.82
CA GLY A 161 5.01 -10.52 -8.29
C GLY A 161 4.41 -9.49 -7.32
N ALA A 162 3.14 -9.72 -6.95
CA ALA A 162 2.45 -8.94 -5.92
C ALA A 162 3.19 -8.97 -4.57
N VAL A 163 2.83 -8.07 -3.66
CA VAL A 163 3.28 -8.17 -2.26
C VAL A 163 2.68 -9.43 -1.65
N PRO A 164 3.46 -10.28 -0.96
CA PRO A 164 2.91 -11.43 -0.24
C PRO A 164 2.09 -10.91 0.94
N CYS A 165 0.76 -10.96 0.80
CA CYS A 165 -0.14 -10.53 1.87
C CYS A 165 -0.52 -11.67 2.80
N PRO A 166 -0.69 -11.41 4.11
CA PRO A 166 -1.20 -12.41 5.03
C PRO A 166 -2.53 -12.98 4.52
N ILE A 167 -2.69 -14.28 4.70
CA ILE A 167 -3.86 -15.07 4.35
C ILE A 167 -4.18 -15.96 5.55
N CYS A 168 -5.44 -16.33 5.73
CA CYS A 168 -5.84 -17.13 6.88
C CYS A 168 -6.82 -18.22 6.47
N LEU A 169 -6.72 -19.36 7.14
CA LEU A 169 -7.75 -20.37 7.17
C LEU A 169 -8.63 -20.15 8.41
N ALA A 170 -9.90 -20.51 8.31
CA ALA A 170 -10.78 -20.54 9.47
C ALA A 170 -10.28 -21.57 10.48
N MET A 171 -10.41 -21.24 11.76
CA MET A 171 -10.02 -22.03 12.93
C MET A 171 -10.37 -23.54 12.84
N ASP A 172 -11.56 -23.85 12.31
CA ASP A 172 -12.11 -25.20 12.13
C ASP A 172 -11.62 -25.94 10.86
N THR A 173 -10.77 -25.32 10.06
CA THR A 173 -10.23 -25.92 8.83
C THR A 173 -9.29 -27.07 9.17
N ARG A 174 -9.54 -28.23 8.55
CA ARG A 174 -8.72 -29.43 8.71
C ARG A 174 -7.52 -29.40 7.77
N ILE A 175 -6.33 -29.56 8.34
CA ILE A 175 -5.09 -29.76 7.62
C ILE A 175 -4.74 -31.25 7.67
N ALA A 176 -4.59 -31.86 6.50
CA ALA A 176 -4.13 -33.23 6.42
C ALA A 176 -2.69 -33.34 6.92
N THR A 177 -2.45 -34.26 7.83
CA THR A 177 -1.10 -34.63 8.31
C THR A 177 -0.83 -36.11 8.09
N PRO A 178 0.42 -36.59 8.18
CA PRO A 178 0.71 -38.02 8.15
C PRO A 178 0.02 -38.84 9.27
N ARG A 179 -0.41 -38.17 10.35
CA ARG A 179 -1.10 -38.79 11.49
C ARG A 179 -2.63 -38.61 11.45
N GLY A 180 -3.16 -38.10 10.34
CA GLY A 180 -4.57 -37.74 10.17
C GLY A 180 -4.81 -36.24 10.20
N ASP A 181 -6.06 -35.84 10.07
CA ASP A 181 -6.43 -34.43 9.99
C ASP A 181 -6.32 -33.73 11.36
N VAL A 182 -5.74 -32.54 11.37
CA VAL A 182 -5.62 -31.67 12.55
C VAL A 182 -6.27 -30.32 12.23
N LEU A 183 -6.98 -29.72 13.18
CA LEU A 183 -7.53 -28.38 12.99
C LEU A 183 -6.40 -27.36 12.94
N VAL A 184 -6.49 -26.37 12.04
CA VAL A 184 -5.42 -25.39 11.84
C VAL A 184 -5.06 -24.64 13.12
N GLN A 185 -6.06 -24.38 13.97
CA GLN A 185 -5.89 -23.73 15.28
C GLN A 185 -5.07 -24.55 16.29
N ASP A 186 -4.99 -25.86 16.10
CA ASP A 186 -4.34 -26.81 17.00
C ASP A 186 -2.91 -27.15 16.58
N LEU A 187 -2.54 -26.79 15.34
CA LEU A 187 -1.18 -26.96 14.83
C LEU A 187 -0.17 -26.09 15.58
N ARG A 188 1.03 -26.62 15.77
CA ARG A 188 2.17 -25.96 16.42
C ARG A 188 3.43 -26.07 15.56
N VAL A 189 4.38 -25.17 15.79
CA VAL A 189 5.73 -25.29 15.20
C VAL A 189 6.30 -26.67 15.58
N GLY A 190 6.82 -27.38 14.58
CA GLY A 190 7.32 -28.75 14.69
C GLY A 190 6.31 -29.84 14.30
N ASP A 191 5.00 -29.56 14.26
CA ASP A 191 4.03 -30.53 13.73
C ASP A 191 4.30 -30.81 12.26
N VAL A 192 4.21 -32.08 11.86
CA VAL A 192 4.46 -32.50 10.48
C VAL A 192 3.18 -32.43 9.67
N VAL A 193 3.19 -31.69 8.57
CA VAL A 193 2.08 -31.54 7.63
C VAL A 193 2.47 -32.08 6.26
N TRP A 194 1.48 -32.32 5.41
CA TRP A 194 1.74 -32.57 4.00
C TRP A 194 1.95 -31.26 3.25
N THR A 195 2.99 -31.20 2.43
CA THR A 195 3.29 -30.12 1.49
C THR A 195 3.69 -30.70 0.13
N LEU A 196 4.02 -29.83 -0.83
CA LEU A 196 4.52 -30.22 -2.14
C LEU A 196 6.00 -29.82 -2.27
N GLU A 197 6.82 -30.70 -2.81
CA GLU A 197 8.16 -30.32 -3.28
C GLU A 197 8.10 -29.68 -4.68
N ALA A 198 9.24 -29.22 -5.20
CA ALA A 198 9.31 -28.51 -6.48
C ALA A 198 8.82 -29.35 -7.68
N SER A 199 8.87 -30.68 -7.59
CA SER A 199 8.37 -31.60 -8.61
C SER A 199 6.83 -31.73 -8.60
N GLY A 200 6.16 -31.21 -7.57
CA GLY A 200 4.74 -31.43 -7.29
C GLY A 200 4.44 -32.72 -6.53
N GLU A 201 5.46 -33.47 -6.09
CA GLU A 201 5.27 -34.62 -5.22
C GLU A 201 4.87 -34.21 -3.80
N ARG A 202 3.98 -35.00 -3.18
CA ARG A 202 3.53 -34.78 -1.81
C ARG A 202 4.60 -35.27 -0.83
N VAL A 203 5.12 -34.37 -0.01
CA VAL A 203 6.15 -34.67 0.99
C VAL A 203 5.71 -34.22 2.39
N ALA A 204 6.26 -34.87 3.42
CA ALA A 204 6.00 -34.52 4.81
C ALA A 204 7.07 -33.54 5.31
N ALA A 205 6.66 -32.43 5.91
CA ALA A 205 7.58 -31.42 6.43
C ALA A 205 7.10 -30.82 7.75
N PRO A 206 8.01 -30.43 8.67
CA PRO A 206 7.64 -29.76 9.91
C PRO A 206 7.20 -28.31 9.64
N LEU A 207 6.18 -27.85 10.36
CA LEU A 207 5.80 -26.45 10.42
C LEU A 207 6.92 -25.64 11.09
N ILE A 208 7.34 -24.54 10.47
CA ILE A 208 8.40 -23.66 10.98
C ILE A 208 7.84 -22.41 11.67
N GLU A 209 6.60 -22.02 11.34
CA GLU A 209 5.94 -20.82 11.86
C GLU A 209 4.42 -21.02 11.86
N VAL A 210 3.73 -20.38 12.81
CA VAL A 210 2.27 -20.30 12.87
C VAL A 210 1.86 -18.85 13.09
N GLY A 211 1.02 -18.32 12.21
CA GLY A 211 0.43 -16.99 12.32
C GLY A 211 -1.04 -17.03 12.72
N LYS A 212 -1.50 -16.04 13.50
CA LYS A 212 -2.92 -15.84 13.81
C LYS A 212 -3.24 -14.35 13.88
N THR A 213 -4.48 -14.00 13.54
CA THR A 213 -4.98 -12.62 13.66
C THR A 213 -6.37 -12.62 14.31
N PRO A 214 -6.64 -11.72 15.27
CA PRO A 214 -8.00 -11.42 15.69
C PRO A 214 -8.80 -10.87 14.49
N VAL A 215 -10.10 -11.12 14.49
CA VAL A 215 -11.01 -10.70 13.42
C VAL A 215 -12.26 -10.07 14.06
N PRO A 216 -12.90 -9.07 13.42
CA PRO A 216 -14.14 -8.51 13.94
C PRO A 216 -15.29 -9.52 13.77
N ASN A 217 -16.35 -9.36 14.56
CA ASN A 217 -17.56 -10.20 14.46
C ASN A 217 -18.28 -10.08 13.10
N THR A 218 -17.94 -9.07 12.30
CA THR A 218 -18.43 -8.86 10.94
C THR A 218 -17.59 -9.58 9.88
N HIS A 219 -16.55 -10.33 10.29
CA HIS A 219 -15.69 -11.03 9.35
C HIS A 219 -16.44 -12.12 8.60
N GLU A 220 -16.27 -12.18 7.28
CA GLU A 220 -16.70 -13.29 6.44
C GLU A 220 -15.52 -14.04 5.81
N VAL A 221 -15.66 -15.36 5.72
CA VAL A 221 -14.75 -16.27 5.01
C VAL A 221 -15.46 -16.84 3.78
N VAL A 222 -14.70 -17.30 2.80
CA VAL A 222 -15.27 -18.09 1.70
C VAL A 222 -15.39 -19.52 2.17
N LEU A 223 -16.62 -20.05 2.15
CA LEU A 223 -16.87 -21.48 2.20
C LEU A 223 -16.79 -22.03 0.78
N LEU A 224 -15.75 -22.82 0.53
CA LEU A 224 -15.55 -23.55 -0.71
C LEU A 224 -15.74 -25.03 -0.45
N ALA A 225 -16.63 -25.68 -1.20
CA ALA A 225 -16.81 -27.14 -1.13
C ALA A 225 -16.67 -27.76 -2.52
N LEU A 226 -16.08 -28.95 -2.54
CA LEU A 226 -15.79 -29.74 -3.73
C LEU A 226 -16.74 -30.94 -3.82
N ALA A 227 -16.93 -31.45 -5.04
CA ALA A 227 -17.87 -32.54 -5.34
C ALA A 227 -17.54 -33.86 -4.62
N ASP A 228 -16.30 -34.03 -4.15
CA ASP A 228 -15.84 -35.19 -3.40
C ASP A 228 -15.99 -35.04 -1.88
N GLY A 229 -16.66 -33.98 -1.41
CA GLY A 229 -16.95 -33.71 -0.01
C GLY A 229 -15.86 -32.95 0.73
N ARG A 230 -14.71 -32.67 0.10
CA ARG A 230 -13.71 -31.76 0.69
C ARG A 230 -14.27 -30.34 0.76
N ALA A 231 -13.97 -29.64 1.85
CA ALA A 231 -14.36 -28.25 2.03
C ALA A 231 -13.30 -27.47 2.80
N VAL A 232 -13.24 -26.17 2.55
CA VAL A 232 -12.36 -25.24 3.24
C VAL A 232 -13.09 -23.93 3.50
N ARG A 233 -12.81 -23.34 4.66
CA ARG A 233 -13.20 -21.96 5.00
C ARG A 233 -11.93 -21.12 5.08
N ALA A 234 -11.79 -20.13 4.22
CA ALA A 234 -10.56 -19.33 4.14
C ALA A 234 -10.87 -17.87 3.85
N SER A 235 -9.89 -17.00 4.11
CA SER A 235 -9.99 -15.63 3.65
C SER A 235 -10.05 -15.56 2.11
N PRO A 236 -10.81 -14.64 1.51
CA PRO A 236 -11.01 -14.61 0.05
C PRO A 236 -9.70 -14.56 -0.75
N GLY A 237 -8.66 -13.91 -0.23
CA GLY A 237 -7.36 -13.79 -0.88
C GLY A 237 -6.43 -15.02 -0.74
N HIS A 238 -6.84 -16.08 -0.04
CA HIS A 238 -6.02 -17.27 0.12
C HIS A 238 -5.81 -17.96 -1.24
N PRO A 239 -4.57 -18.13 -1.73
CA PRO A 239 -4.32 -18.74 -3.01
C PRO A 239 -4.54 -20.25 -2.96
N THR A 240 -4.94 -20.79 -4.10
CA THR A 240 -4.94 -22.22 -4.41
C THR A 240 -3.60 -22.63 -5.04
N ALA A 241 -3.36 -23.94 -5.17
CA ALA A 241 -2.12 -24.48 -5.75
C ALA A 241 -1.89 -24.06 -7.22
N ASP A 242 -2.97 -23.72 -7.95
CA ASP A 242 -2.90 -23.21 -9.32
C ASP A 242 -2.81 -21.68 -9.40
N GLY A 243 -2.67 -20.99 -8.26
CA GLY A 243 -2.42 -19.55 -8.17
C GLY A 243 -3.65 -18.65 -8.19
N ARG A 244 -4.86 -19.19 -8.39
CA ARG A 244 -6.11 -18.42 -8.23
C ARG A 244 -6.37 -18.10 -6.76
N SER A 245 -7.18 -17.09 -6.47
CA SER A 245 -7.66 -16.86 -5.10
C SER A 245 -8.93 -17.69 -4.83
N ILE A 246 -9.11 -18.18 -3.60
CA ILE A 246 -10.33 -18.90 -3.20
C ILE A 246 -11.58 -18.05 -3.45
N GLY A 247 -11.50 -16.71 -3.28
CA GLY A 247 -12.60 -15.79 -3.53
C GLY A 247 -12.99 -15.63 -5.00
N ASP A 248 -12.13 -16.02 -5.95
CA ASP A 248 -12.42 -15.94 -7.38
C ASP A 248 -13.10 -17.20 -7.93
N LEU A 249 -13.03 -18.31 -7.20
CA LEU A 249 -13.64 -19.58 -7.61
C LEU A 249 -15.17 -19.48 -7.66
N ARG A 250 -15.75 -20.16 -8.65
CA ARG A 250 -17.19 -20.26 -8.87
C ARG A 250 -17.62 -21.73 -8.93
N ILE A 251 -18.91 -21.97 -8.68
CA ILE A 251 -19.50 -23.30 -8.86
C ILE A 251 -19.26 -23.76 -10.30
N GLY A 252 -18.76 -24.99 -10.44
CA GLY A 252 -18.40 -25.59 -11.73
C GLY A 252 -16.91 -25.53 -12.06
N ASP A 253 -16.14 -24.61 -11.45
CA ASP A 253 -14.69 -24.56 -11.63
C ASP A 253 -14.03 -25.87 -11.16
N GLU A 254 -12.89 -26.22 -11.78
CA GLU A 254 -12.08 -27.34 -11.33
C GLU A 254 -11.03 -26.86 -10.31
N LEU A 255 -10.89 -27.58 -9.19
CA LEU A 255 -9.82 -27.39 -8.20
C LEU A 255 -9.41 -28.76 -7.66
N ASP A 256 -8.11 -29.02 -7.53
CA ASP A 256 -7.58 -30.29 -7.02
C ASP A 256 -8.23 -31.53 -7.67
N ARG A 257 -8.39 -31.47 -9.00
CA ARG A 257 -8.96 -32.54 -9.85
C ARG A 257 -10.42 -32.90 -9.54
N THR A 258 -11.15 -32.00 -8.91
CA THR A 258 -12.58 -32.13 -8.62
C THR A 258 -13.31 -30.83 -8.91
N ARG A 259 -14.63 -30.87 -8.95
CA ARG A 259 -15.46 -29.69 -9.25
C ARG A 259 -15.86 -28.95 -7.98
N VAL A 260 -15.82 -27.63 -8.03
CA VAL A 260 -16.41 -26.76 -7.02
C VAL A 260 -17.94 -26.89 -7.09
N VAL A 261 -18.56 -27.27 -5.98
CA VAL A 261 -20.03 -27.38 -5.84
C VAL A 261 -20.62 -26.29 -4.96
N GLN A 262 -19.77 -25.60 -4.18
CA GLN A 262 -20.16 -24.45 -3.38
C GLN A 262 -19.02 -23.45 -3.34
N ALA A 263 -19.34 -22.17 -3.55
CA ALA A 263 -18.43 -21.05 -3.38
C ALA A 263 -19.26 -19.85 -2.92
N GLY A 264 -19.02 -19.36 -1.70
CA GLY A 264 -19.77 -18.22 -1.18
C GLY A 264 -19.17 -17.66 0.10
N ARG A 265 -19.44 -16.37 0.35
CA ARG A 265 -19.06 -15.73 1.61
C ARG A 265 -20.03 -16.14 2.71
N VAL A 266 -19.50 -16.48 3.86
CA VAL A 266 -20.26 -16.83 5.07
C VAL A 266 -19.66 -16.11 6.28
N PRO A 267 -20.46 -15.72 7.27
CA PRO A 267 -19.95 -15.20 8.53
C PRO A 267 -18.93 -16.14 9.17
N TYR A 268 -17.89 -15.55 9.76
CA TYR A 268 -16.93 -16.24 10.58
C TYR A 268 -17.38 -16.22 12.04
N THR A 269 -18.10 -17.27 12.41
CA THR A 269 -18.57 -17.56 13.77
C THR A 269 -17.78 -18.67 14.41
#